data_AF-A0A9E4EZL8-F1
#
_entry.id   AF-A0A9E4EZL8-F1
#
_cell.length_a   1.000
_cell.length_b   1.000
_cell.length_c   1.000
_cell.angle_alpha   90.00
_cell.angle_beta   90.00
_cell.angle_gamma   90.00
#
_symmetry.space_group_name_H-M   'P 1'
#
loop_
_entity.id
_entity.type
_entity.pdbx_description
1 polymer ?
#
loop_
_entity_poly.entity_id
_entity_poly.type
_entity_poly.pdbx_seq_one_letter_code
_entity_poly.pdbx_strand_id
1 'polypeptide(L)'
;MDASTPAPGSDQSERRWTQHPTVRFLAAAAFLFALYYGYGYATAPSRITPALKAQLATNPERLALFVTAKFPPEEFHIRIYQNLGSMRGVKGSTAELVSVTPSGLRTLSQYYWIEKIDLKR
;
A
#
# COMPACT_ATOMS: atom_id res chain seq x y z
N MET A 1 -15.33 -47.04 -47.20
CA MET A 1 -14.13 -47.05 -46.35
C MET A 1 -13.80 -45.61 -46.00
N ASP A 2 -14.33 -45.23 -44.83
CA ASP A 2 -14.18 -44.06 -43.97
C ASP A 2 -13.46 -42.81 -44.48
N ALA A 3 -14.27 -41.78 -44.78
CA ALA A 3 -13.83 -40.39 -44.74
C ALA A 3 -13.83 -39.90 -43.28
N SER A 4 -12.65 -39.63 -42.73
CA SER A 4 -12.48 -39.06 -41.40
C SER A 4 -13.06 -37.64 -41.35
N THR A 5 -14.12 -37.44 -40.56
CA THR A 5 -14.64 -36.10 -40.23
C THR A 5 -13.68 -35.44 -39.22
N PRO A 6 -13.06 -34.29 -39.53
CA PRO A 6 -12.26 -33.57 -38.54
C PRO A 6 -13.18 -32.93 -37.50
N ALA A 7 -12.85 -33.11 -36.22
CA ALA A 7 -13.58 -32.53 -35.10
C ALA A 7 -13.55 -30.99 -35.14
N PRO A 8 -14.66 -30.30 -34.82
CA PRO A 8 -14.72 -28.84 -34.85
C PRO A 8 -13.91 -28.22 -33.72
N GLY A 9 -12.82 -27.56 -34.13
CA GLY A 9 -12.14 -26.43 -33.50
C GLY A 9 -12.28 -26.21 -32.00
N SER A 10 -11.40 -26.81 -31.21
CA SER A 10 -11.25 -26.55 -29.77
C SER A 10 -10.10 -25.60 -29.41
N ASP A 11 -9.55 -24.80 -30.33
CA ASP A 11 -8.27 -24.09 -30.04
C ASP A 11 -8.12 -22.68 -30.66
N GLN A 12 -9.20 -22.09 -31.23
CA GLN A 12 -9.12 -20.77 -31.88
C GLN A 12 -9.78 -19.62 -31.10
N SER A 13 -10.63 -19.89 -30.11
CA SER A 13 -11.31 -18.84 -29.34
C SER A 13 -10.39 -18.19 -28.30
N GLU A 14 -9.42 -18.92 -27.75
CA GLU A 14 -8.53 -18.42 -26.70
C GLU A 14 -7.50 -17.40 -27.22
N ARG A 15 -7.09 -17.50 -28.49
CA ARG A 15 -6.07 -16.63 -29.08
C ARG A 15 -6.54 -15.23 -29.48
N ARG A 16 -7.86 -14.99 -29.61
CA ARG A 16 -8.40 -13.66 -30.01
C ARG A 16 -8.64 -12.71 -28.86
N TRP A 17 -8.80 -13.19 -27.62
CA TRP A 17 -9.23 -12.32 -26.52
C TRP A 17 -8.10 -11.43 -25.98
N THR A 18 -6.88 -11.96 -25.87
CA THR A 18 -5.70 -11.21 -25.42
C THR A 18 -5.25 -10.11 -26.38
N GLN A 19 -5.68 -10.17 -27.65
CA GLN A 19 -5.42 -9.13 -28.65
C GLN A 19 -6.44 -7.98 -28.60
N HIS A 20 -7.54 -8.12 -27.86
CA HIS A 20 -8.53 -7.06 -27.75
C HIS A 20 -7.90 -5.84 -27.05
N PRO A 21 -8.02 -4.62 -27.60
CA PRO A 21 -7.41 -3.42 -27.02
C PRO A 21 -7.84 -3.20 -25.56
N THR A 22 -9.06 -3.60 -25.20
CA THR A 22 -9.55 -3.60 -23.82
C THR A 22 -8.73 -4.49 -22.88
N VAL A 23 -8.39 -5.72 -23.28
CA VAL A 23 -7.62 -6.64 -22.41
C VAL A 23 -6.21 -6.09 -22.20
N ARG A 24 -5.60 -5.54 -23.25
CA ARG A 24 -4.27 -4.90 -23.17
C ARG A 24 -4.31 -3.65 -22.29
N PHE A 25 -5.35 -2.83 -22.41
CA PHE A 25 -5.58 -1.68 -21.54
C PHE A 25 -5.74 -2.09 -20.07
N LEU A 26 -6.58 -3.08 -19.78
CA LEU A 26 -6.78 -3.59 -18.42
C LEU A 26 -5.49 -4.20 -17.85
N ALA A 27 -4.74 -4.95 -18.65
CA ALA A 27 -3.46 -5.50 -18.24
C ALA A 27 -2.42 -4.40 -17.94
N ALA A 28 -2.35 -3.36 -18.78
CA ALA A 28 -1.49 -2.21 -18.53
C ALA A 28 -1.91 -1.43 -17.27
N ALA A 29 -3.21 -1.20 -17.07
CA ALA A 29 -3.74 -0.56 -15.87
C ALA A 29 -3.43 -1.39 -14.60
N ALA A 30 -3.65 -2.70 -14.66
CA ALA A 30 -3.32 -3.62 -13.56
C ALA A 30 -1.81 -3.63 -13.27
N PHE A 31 -0.96 -3.58 -14.31
CA PHE A 31 0.48 -3.48 -14.15
C PHE A 31 0.91 -2.17 -13.48
N LEU A 32 0.37 -1.02 -13.92
CA LEU A 32 0.62 0.27 -13.27
C LEU A 32 0.16 0.29 -11.81
N PHE A 33 -1.00 -0.31 -11.53
CA PHE A 33 -1.51 -0.47 -10.18
C PHE A 33 -0.56 -1.32 -9.33
N ALA A 34 -0.10 -2.46 -9.85
CA ALA A 34 0.87 -3.32 -9.17
C ALA A 34 2.20 -2.59 -8.89
N LEU A 35 2.70 -1.79 -9.84
CA LEU A 35 3.89 -0.95 -9.64
C LEU A 35 3.69 0.06 -8.52
N TYR A 36 2.54 0.74 -8.50
CA TYR A 36 2.21 1.72 -7.47
C TYR A 36 2.20 1.10 -6.06
N TYR A 37 1.50 -0.03 -5.88
CA TYR A 37 1.50 -0.73 -4.60
C TYR A 37 2.87 -1.29 -4.25
N GLY A 38 3.56 -1.89 -5.22
CA GLY A 38 4.91 -2.43 -5.05
C GLY A 38 5.91 -1.38 -4.57
N TYR A 39 5.85 -0.16 -5.11
CA TYR A 39 6.67 0.96 -4.67
C TYR A 39 6.42 1.32 -3.19
N GLY A 40 5.15 1.33 -2.76
CA GLY A 40 4.78 1.57 -1.36
C GLY A 40 5.39 0.53 -0.42
N TYR A 41 5.30 -0.76 -0.77
CA TYR A 41 5.90 -1.85 0.01
C TYR A 41 7.42 -1.79 0.06
N ALA A 42 8.07 -1.48 -1.06
CA ALA A 42 9.53 -1.40 -1.14
C ALA A 42 10.11 -0.25 -0.30
N THR A 43 9.40 0.89 -0.27
CA THR A 43 9.86 2.09 0.45
C THR A 43 9.39 2.16 1.90
N ALA A 44 8.42 1.34 2.31
CA ALA A 44 7.89 1.36 3.66
C ALA A 44 8.93 1.21 4.78
N PRO A 45 9.90 0.26 4.71
CA PRO A 45 10.87 0.06 5.78
C PRO A 45 11.85 1.23 5.99
N SER A 46 12.09 2.04 4.97
CA SER A 46 13.03 3.18 5.06
C SER A 46 12.42 4.37 5.80
N ARG A 47 11.09 4.46 5.87
CA ARG A 47 10.36 5.52 6.59
C ARG A 47 10.32 5.31 8.11
N ILE A 48 10.63 4.11 8.61
CA ILE A 48 10.56 3.76 10.05
C ILE A 48 11.93 3.96 10.70
N THR A 49 12.00 4.76 11.76
CA THR A 49 13.27 5.05 12.46
C THR A 49 13.86 3.83 13.18
N PRO A 50 15.19 3.80 13.43
CA PRO A 50 15.82 2.74 14.21
C PRO A 50 15.24 2.60 15.63
N ALA A 51 14.91 3.71 16.30
CA ALA A 51 14.30 3.68 17.63
C ALA A 51 12.93 3.00 17.62
N LEU A 52 12.09 3.30 16.62
CA LEU A 52 10.80 2.66 16.45
C LEU A 52 10.95 1.17 16.07
N LYS A 53 11.95 0.82 15.25
CA LYS A 53 12.27 -0.59 14.95
C LYS A 53 12.67 -1.38 16.20
N ALA A 54 13.49 -0.78 17.07
CA ALA A 54 13.86 -1.39 18.35
C ALA A 54 12.63 -1.58 19.25
N GLN A 55 11.73 -0.59 19.32
CA GLN A 55 10.47 -0.72 20.05
C GLN A 55 9.56 -1.82 19.47
N LEU A 56 9.48 -1.97 18.15
CA LEU A 56 8.71 -3.04 17.53
C LEU A 56 9.23 -4.44 17.88
N ALA A 57 10.55 -4.59 18.06
CA ALA A 57 11.16 -5.86 18.44
C ALA A 57 10.74 -6.35 19.83
N THR A 58 10.19 -5.47 20.68
CA THR A 58 9.61 -5.84 21.98
C THR A 58 8.16 -6.32 21.88
N ASN A 59 7.61 -6.50 20.67
CA ASN A 59 6.24 -6.91 20.38
C ASN A 59 5.15 -6.09 21.12
N PRO A 60 5.17 -4.75 21.02
CA PRO A 60 4.15 -3.92 21.66
C PRO A 60 2.79 -4.09 20.99
N GLU A 61 1.71 -4.13 21.78
CA GLU A 61 0.35 -4.14 21.24
C GLU A 61 -0.02 -2.80 20.57
N ARG A 62 0.47 -1.70 21.16
CA ARG A 62 0.14 -0.33 20.78
C ARG A 62 1.37 0.56 20.86
N LEU A 63 1.43 1.54 19.97
CA LEU A 63 2.53 2.48 19.82
C LEU A 63 2.01 3.92 19.85
N ALA A 64 2.82 4.81 20.40
CA ALA A 64 2.68 6.25 20.24
C ALA A 64 3.72 6.72 19.22
N LEU A 65 3.27 7.47 18.21
CA LEU A 65 4.04 7.78 17.01
C LEU A 65 4.00 9.26 16.68
N PHE A 66 5.11 9.76 16.13
CA PHE A 66 5.16 10.97 15.34
C PHE A 66 5.19 10.58 13.85
N VAL A 67 4.18 11.00 13.09
CA VAL A 67 4.06 10.71 11.66
C VAL A 67 4.31 12.01 10.90
N THR A 68 5.45 12.11 10.23
CA THR A 68 5.83 13.28 9.43
C THR A 68 5.53 13.04 7.96
N ALA A 69 4.69 13.90 7.40
CA ALA A 69 4.39 13.94 5.98
C ALA A 69 5.27 14.97 5.26
N LYS A 70 5.39 14.82 3.94
CA LYS A 70 6.13 15.74 3.06
C LYS A 70 5.51 17.14 2.97
N PHE A 71 4.28 17.29 3.44
CA PHE A 71 3.49 18.52 3.39
C PHE A 71 2.50 18.55 4.57
N PRO A 72 1.93 19.71 4.94
CA PRO A 72 0.93 19.81 5.98
C PRO A 72 -0.28 18.89 5.70
N PRO A 73 -0.68 18.02 6.66
CA PRO A 73 -1.76 17.07 6.43
C PRO A 73 -3.12 17.78 6.35
N GLU A 74 -3.80 17.60 5.22
CA GLU A 74 -5.20 18.00 5.04
C GLU A 74 -6.19 16.99 5.69
N GLU A 75 -7.47 17.35 5.75
CA GLU A 75 -8.57 16.54 6.35
C GLU A 75 -8.60 15.08 5.90
N PHE A 76 -8.32 14.82 4.62
CA PHE A 76 -8.22 13.46 4.09
C PHE A 76 -7.14 12.63 4.81
N HIS A 77 -5.96 13.21 5.01
CA HIS A 77 -4.85 12.55 5.70
C HIS A 77 -5.18 12.33 7.17
N ILE A 78 -5.77 13.33 7.81
CA ILE A 78 -6.20 13.26 9.21
C ILE A 78 -7.19 12.12 9.40
N ARG A 79 -8.18 11.97 8.52
CA ARG A 79 -9.16 10.88 8.59
C ARG A 79 -8.50 9.51 8.42
N ILE A 80 -7.55 9.37 7.50
CA ILE A 80 -6.77 8.13 7.37
C ILE A 80 -6.03 7.81 8.67
N TYR A 81 -5.38 8.81 9.27
CA TYR A 81 -4.63 8.65 10.51
C TYR A 81 -5.54 8.23 11.67
N GLN A 82 -6.73 8.83 11.78
CA GLN A 82 -7.74 8.51 12.79
C GLN A 82 -8.27 7.06 12.68
N ASN A 83 -8.28 6.48 11.48
CA ASN A 83 -8.67 5.08 11.29
C ASN A 83 -7.59 4.10 11.79
N LEU A 84 -6.33 4.55 11.89
CA LEU A 84 -5.17 3.72 12.24
C LEU A 84 -4.71 3.91 13.70
N GLY A 85 -5.14 4.99 14.34
CA GLY A 85 -4.87 5.30 15.74
C GLY A 85 -5.64 6.53 16.20
N SER A 86 -5.45 6.94 17.45
CA SER A 86 -6.06 8.14 17.98
C SER A 86 -5.16 9.35 17.76
N MET A 87 -5.66 10.36 17.04
CA MET A 87 -4.96 11.64 16.90
C MET A 87 -4.84 12.34 18.26
N ARG A 88 -3.70 12.99 18.51
CA ARG A 88 -3.48 13.91 19.64
C ARG A 88 -3.29 15.35 19.20
N GLY A 89 -2.80 15.56 17.98
CA GLY A 89 -2.59 16.88 17.42
C GLY A 89 -1.77 16.83 16.14
N VAL A 90 -1.56 17.99 15.55
CA VAL A 90 -0.69 18.20 14.38
C VAL A 90 0.18 19.42 14.67
N LYS A 91 1.48 19.32 14.37
CA LYS A 91 2.43 20.42 14.42
C LYS A 91 3.17 20.50 13.09
N GLY A 92 2.87 21.53 12.29
CA GLY A 92 3.41 21.64 10.93
C GLY A 92 2.95 20.46 10.06
N SER A 93 3.90 19.66 9.55
CA SER A 93 3.63 18.44 8.78
C SER A 93 3.67 17.15 9.61
N THR A 94 3.80 17.25 10.94
CA THR A 94 3.90 16.09 11.84
C THR A 94 2.60 15.89 12.60
N ALA A 95 1.96 14.75 12.40
CA ALA A 95 0.81 14.28 13.15
C ALA A 95 1.25 13.45 14.36
N GLU A 96 0.59 13.65 15.49
CA GLU A 96 0.76 12.84 16.70
C GLU A 96 -0.35 11.80 16.79
N LEU A 97 0.06 10.53 16.82
CA LEU A 97 -0.85 9.40 16.91
C LEU A 97 -0.51 8.56 18.14
N VAL A 98 -1.54 8.09 18.84
CA VAL A 98 -1.43 7.12 19.93
C VAL A 98 -2.29 5.91 19.64
N SER A 99 -2.03 4.82 20.37
CA SER A 99 -2.78 3.57 20.22
C SER A 99 -2.71 2.97 18.81
N VAL A 100 -1.61 3.17 18.10
CA VAL A 100 -1.40 2.59 16.76
C VAL A 100 -0.92 1.15 16.90
N THR A 101 -1.56 0.20 16.21
CA THR A 101 -1.12 -1.20 16.21
C THR A 101 0.11 -1.39 15.30
N PRO A 102 0.89 -2.47 15.46
CA PRO A 102 1.97 -2.80 14.53
C PRO A 102 1.49 -2.94 13.06
N SER A 103 0.27 -3.44 12.85
CA SER A 103 -0.36 -3.50 11.51
C SER A 103 -0.73 -2.11 10.97
N GLY A 104 -1.22 -1.22 11.84
CA GLY A 104 -1.50 0.18 11.52
C GLY A 104 -0.23 0.93 11.13
N LEU A 105 0.87 0.72 11.87
CA LEU A 105 2.18 1.27 11.52
C LEU A 105 2.66 0.80 10.14
N ARG A 106 2.52 -0.50 9.85
CA ARG A 106 2.88 -1.06 8.53
C ARG A 106 2.05 -0.46 7.41
N THR A 107 0.79 -0.13 7.67
CA THR A 107 -0.09 0.54 6.71
C THR A 107 0.35 1.99 6.50
N LEU A 108 0.59 2.72 7.60
CA LEU A 108 1.09 4.10 7.57
C LEU A 108 2.38 4.21 6.75
N SER A 109 3.32 3.29 6.96
CA SER A 109 4.61 3.34 6.28
C SER A 109 4.52 3.12 4.77
N GLN A 110 3.43 2.59 4.22
CA GLN A 110 3.29 2.38 2.77
C GLN A 110 2.85 3.63 2.02
N TYR A 111 2.19 4.59 2.69
CA TYR A 111 1.69 5.80 2.04
C TYR A 111 2.82 6.69 1.50
N TYR A 112 2.77 7.00 0.21
CA TYR A 112 3.86 7.69 -0.51
C TYR A 112 4.16 9.12 -0.01
N TRP A 113 3.19 9.76 0.64
CA TRP A 113 3.31 11.09 1.23
C TRP A 113 3.97 11.10 2.60
N ILE A 114 4.12 9.94 3.24
CA ILE A 114 4.84 9.82 4.50
C ILE A 114 6.34 9.89 4.22
N GLU A 115 6.99 10.78 4.95
CA GLU A 115 8.43 10.95 4.91
C GLU A 115 9.10 10.11 5.99
N LYS A 116 8.59 10.20 7.22
CA LYS A 116 9.22 9.59 8.40
C LYS A 116 8.17 9.24 9.45
N ILE A 117 8.36 8.10 10.12
CA ILE A 117 7.59 7.69 11.28
C ILE A 117 8.57 7.41 12.43
N ASP A 118 8.39 8.14 13.52
CA ASP A 118 9.23 8.06 14.71
C ASP A 118 8.44 7.64 15.95
N LEU A 119 9.15 7.14 16.96
CA LEU A 119 8.57 6.83 18.24
C LEU A 119 8.29 8.12 19.01
N LYS A 120 7.06 8.27 19.54
CA LYS A 120 6.75 9.30 20.51
C LYS A 120 7.26 8.84 21.88
N ARG A 121 8.28 9.54 22.40
CA ARG A 121 8.84 9.33 23.73
C ARG A 121 8.01 10.03 24.81
#